data_AF-A0A0R1MWA4-F1
#
_entry.id   AF-A0A0R1MWA4-F1
#
_cell.length_a   1.000
_cell.length_b   1.000
_cell.length_c   1.000
_cell.angle_alpha   90.00
_cell.angle_beta   90.00
_cell.angle_gamma   90.00
#
_symmetry.space_group_name_H-M   'P 1'
#
loop_
_entity.id
_entity.type
_entity.pdbx_description
1 polymer ?
#
loop_
_entity_poly.entity_id
_entity_poly.type
_entity_poly.pdbx_seq_one_letter_code
_entity_poly.pdbx_strand_id
1 'polypeptide(L)'
;MIVTERLQKCFSCHKGDLAMKKSLIVLFSAALLGLGAATFSAQPAVAATHNVTRTNPTDNDISHSDFGVVTVGPRAAMLYTDHQLTKAANRTLPAGSQWRYTVRGIQNYSDGSTKVWSYRVGTNLWLPASESSVLSYQPGFSIYHHDIVQVLKGGAPVYSDIALQHTTGRKLPAGSQWQFGRALINDGGQLYGYQVGGNEFVAASNTTLVQRRGIFTVGHASAFTINSGRVVGRQLAGGSRWQTNRIVYMHGGFYYQVATDLYIGAIAGTWTPSK
;
A
#
# COMPACT_ATOMS: atom_id res chain seq x y z
N MET A 1 14.27 -52.48 -39.02
CA MET A 1 13.10 -52.57 -39.93
C MET A 1 12.39 -51.22 -39.85
N ILE A 2 12.87 -50.13 -40.46
CA ILE A 2 12.90 -49.71 -41.88
C ILE A 2 11.53 -49.84 -42.59
N VAL A 3 11.15 -48.71 -43.22
CA VAL A 3 10.20 -48.44 -44.33
C VAL A 3 8.82 -47.90 -43.88
N THR A 4 8.49 -46.58 -43.97
CA THR A 4 8.09 -45.71 -45.13
C THR A 4 6.64 -45.98 -45.59
N GLU A 5 5.71 -45.01 -45.60
CA GLU A 5 5.44 -44.12 -46.76
C GLU A 5 4.64 -42.83 -46.45
N ARG A 6 4.84 -41.84 -47.33
CA ARG A 6 4.19 -40.53 -47.48
C ARG A 6 3.08 -40.59 -48.52
N LEU A 7 2.17 -39.59 -48.51
CA LEU A 7 1.65 -38.79 -49.65
C LEU A 7 0.70 -37.70 -49.08
N GLN A 8 1.04 -36.39 -49.05
CA GLN A 8 0.71 -35.31 -50.03
C GLN A 8 -0.71 -35.43 -50.65
N LYS A 9 -1.56 -34.41 -50.77
CA LYS A 9 -1.43 -32.94 -50.98
C LYS A 9 -2.86 -32.34 -50.86
N CYS A 10 -2.99 -31.08 -50.44
CA CYS A 10 -3.84 -30.09 -51.15
C CYS A 10 -3.51 -28.65 -50.72
N PHE A 11 -3.34 -27.83 -51.74
CA PHE A 11 -3.05 -26.39 -51.74
C PHE A 11 -4.30 -25.57 -51.37
N SER A 12 -4.13 -24.41 -50.75
CA SER A 12 -4.43 -23.13 -51.43
C SER A 12 -3.92 -21.93 -50.63
N CYS A 13 -3.36 -20.98 -51.36
CA CYS A 13 -2.77 -19.71 -50.93
C CYS A 13 -3.70 -18.59 -51.40
N HIS A 14 -3.97 -17.58 -50.58
CA HIS A 14 -4.41 -16.30 -51.14
C HIS A 14 -3.90 -15.09 -50.34
N LYS A 15 -2.86 -14.47 -50.92
CA LYS A 15 -2.57 -13.03 -50.85
C LYS A 15 -3.66 -12.27 -51.60
N GLY A 16 -4.10 -11.14 -51.07
CA GLY A 16 -4.92 -10.16 -51.78
C GLY A 16 -4.71 -8.78 -51.15
N ASP A 17 -3.91 -7.97 -51.84
CA ASP A 17 -3.51 -6.61 -51.50
C ASP A 17 -4.43 -5.59 -52.21
N LEU A 18 -4.61 -4.42 -51.57
CA LEU A 18 -5.00 -3.10 -52.11
C LEU A 18 -6.11 -2.95 -53.18
N ALA A 19 -7.20 -2.25 -52.81
CA ALA A 19 -7.93 -1.40 -53.77
C ALA A 19 -8.51 -0.14 -53.10
N MET A 20 -7.82 0.98 -53.33
CA MET A 20 -8.20 2.34 -52.98
C MET A 20 -9.28 2.84 -53.95
N LYS A 21 -10.53 2.99 -53.48
CA LYS A 21 -11.62 3.56 -54.29
C LYS A 21 -11.71 5.07 -54.08
N LYS A 22 -11.17 5.81 -55.05
CA LYS A 22 -11.47 7.23 -55.26
C LYS A 22 -12.94 7.35 -55.68
N SER A 23 -13.69 8.27 -55.09
CA SER A 23 -15.01 8.65 -55.61
C SER A 23 -15.20 10.16 -55.56
N LEU A 24 -15.76 10.60 -56.67
CA LEU A 24 -15.83 11.92 -57.26
C LEU A 24 -16.73 12.86 -56.47
N ILE A 25 -16.34 14.14 -56.45
CA ILE A 25 -17.15 15.28 -56.02
C ILE A 25 -18.34 15.44 -56.98
N VAL A 26 -19.55 15.58 -56.45
CA VAL A 26 -20.72 16.10 -57.17
C VAL A 26 -21.23 17.33 -56.42
N LEU A 27 -21.16 18.48 -57.07
CA LEU A 27 -21.85 19.71 -56.69
C LEU A 27 -23.29 19.62 -57.20
N PHE A 28 -24.27 19.77 -56.32
CA PHE A 28 -25.60 20.24 -56.70
C PHE A 28 -26.12 21.28 -55.73
N SER A 29 -26.73 22.27 -56.35
CA SER A 29 -27.20 23.55 -55.88
C SER A 29 -28.27 23.50 -54.78
N ALA A 30 -28.38 24.63 -54.09
CA ALA A 30 -29.31 24.95 -53.03
C ALA A 30 -30.79 24.66 -53.36
N ALA A 31 -31.51 24.18 -52.35
CA ALA A 31 -32.92 24.47 -52.17
C ALA A 31 -33.14 24.84 -50.70
N LEU A 32 -33.56 26.08 -50.49
CA LEU A 32 -33.88 26.69 -49.21
C LEU A 32 -35.37 26.40 -48.92
N LEU A 33 -35.68 25.58 -47.93
CA LEU A 33 -37.01 25.51 -47.33
C LEU A 33 -36.83 25.31 -45.82
N GLY A 34 -37.06 26.40 -45.09
CA GLY A 34 -37.17 26.38 -43.65
C GLY A 34 -38.53 25.86 -43.21
N LEU A 35 -38.56 25.26 -42.02
CA LEU A 35 -39.62 25.39 -41.01
C LEU A 35 -39.23 24.59 -39.76
N GLY A 36 -38.96 25.33 -38.68
CA GLY A 36 -39.10 24.97 -37.26
C GLY A 36 -38.64 23.59 -36.79
N ALA A 37 -37.38 23.47 -36.38
CA ALA A 37 -36.93 22.42 -35.46
C ALA A 37 -36.55 23.06 -34.12
N ALA A 38 -37.09 22.49 -33.03
CA ALA A 38 -36.77 22.86 -31.66
C ALA A 38 -35.25 22.89 -31.45
N THR A 39 -34.73 23.96 -30.85
CA THR A 39 -33.33 24.03 -30.43
C THR A 39 -33.12 23.11 -29.23
N PHE A 40 -32.85 21.84 -29.49
CA PHE A 40 -32.01 21.07 -28.58
C PHE A 40 -30.59 21.56 -28.83
N SER A 41 -30.02 22.33 -27.88
CA SER A 41 -28.58 22.49 -27.84
C SER A 41 -28.01 21.09 -27.58
N ALA A 42 -27.51 20.44 -28.63
CA ALA A 42 -26.61 19.32 -28.44
C ALA A 42 -25.38 19.88 -27.71
N GLN A 43 -25.33 19.69 -26.40
CA GLN A 43 -24.08 19.84 -25.67
C GLN A 43 -23.08 18.91 -26.38
N PRO A 44 -21.91 19.40 -26.82
CA PRO A 44 -20.86 18.49 -27.20
C PRO A 44 -20.63 17.60 -25.98
N ALA A 45 -20.81 16.29 -26.15
CA ALA A 45 -20.29 15.32 -25.22
C ALA A 45 -18.78 15.51 -25.24
N VAL A 46 -18.29 16.35 -24.34
CA VAL A 46 -16.87 16.40 -24.03
C VAL A 46 -16.60 15.04 -23.43
N ALA A 47 -16.04 14.13 -24.22
CA ALA A 47 -15.41 12.95 -23.67
C ALA A 47 -14.51 13.46 -22.55
N ALA A 48 -14.79 13.07 -21.31
CA ALA A 48 -13.94 13.34 -20.17
C ALA A 48 -12.62 12.61 -20.45
N THR A 49 -11.72 13.29 -21.15
CA THR A 49 -10.32 12.97 -21.15
C THR A 49 -9.87 13.29 -19.74
N HIS A 50 -9.91 12.30 -18.86
CA HIS A 50 -9.14 12.31 -17.63
C HIS A 50 -7.66 12.22 -17.99
N ASN A 51 -7.15 13.22 -18.71
CA ASN A 51 -5.75 13.54 -18.71
C ASN A 51 -5.51 14.32 -17.42
N VAL A 52 -5.38 13.58 -16.31
CA VAL A 52 -4.77 14.13 -15.10
C VAL A 52 -3.34 14.49 -15.50
N THR A 53 -3.13 15.74 -15.87
CA THR A 53 -1.80 16.30 -16.03
C THR A 53 -1.16 16.23 -14.65
N ARG A 54 -0.26 15.26 -14.44
CA ARG A 54 0.55 15.18 -13.22
C ARG A 54 1.28 16.50 -13.05
N THR A 55 0.78 17.29 -12.11
CA THR A 55 1.37 18.58 -11.72
C THR A 55 2.71 18.38 -11.03
N ASN A 56 3.53 19.42 -10.96
CA ASN A 56 4.91 19.36 -10.49
C ASN A 56 5.08 18.65 -9.13
N PRO A 57 6.17 17.89 -8.95
CA PRO A 57 6.48 17.24 -7.67
C PRO A 57 6.62 18.26 -6.55
N THR A 58 5.98 18.01 -5.41
CA THR A 58 5.98 18.94 -4.26
C THR A 58 7.05 18.62 -3.23
N ASP A 59 7.45 17.35 -3.09
CA ASP A 59 8.60 16.95 -2.25
C ASP A 59 9.01 15.49 -2.52
N ASN A 60 10.30 15.19 -2.34
CA ASN A 60 10.87 13.85 -2.27
C ASN A 60 11.01 13.45 -0.81
N ASP A 61 10.18 12.50 -0.37
CA ASP A 61 10.13 12.06 1.02
C ASP A 61 10.31 10.54 1.13
N ILE A 62 10.40 10.06 2.36
CA ILE A 62 10.46 8.65 2.71
C ILE A 62 9.21 8.23 3.47
N SER A 63 8.60 7.11 3.06
CA SER A 63 7.49 6.54 3.81
C SER A 63 7.99 5.90 5.10
N HIS A 64 7.64 6.47 6.26
CA HIS A 64 7.97 5.84 7.53
C HIS A 64 7.07 4.62 7.77
N SER A 65 7.68 3.48 8.13
CA SER A 65 6.98 2.24 8.54
C SER A 65 6.36 1.38 7.43
N ASP A 66 6.92 1.48 6.23
CA ASP A 66 6.48 0.75 5.03
C ASP A 66 7.51 -0.29 4.58
N PHE A 67 7.10 -1.55 4.43
CA PHE A 67 8.03 -2.64 4.14
C PHE A 67 7.35 -3.73 3.32
N GLY A 68 8.15 -4.45 2.53
CA GLY A 68 7.66 -5.52 1.68
C GLY A 68 8.81 -6.24 0.99
N VAL A 69 8.50 -7.06 -0.01
CA VAL A 69 9.50 -7.73 -0.84
C VAL A 69 9.41 -7.19 -2.26
N VAL A 70 10.56 -6.78 -2.79
CA VAL A 70 10.74 -6.41 -4.19
C VAL A 70 11.56 -7.48 -4.88
N THR A 71 11.22 -7.76 -6.12
CA THR A 71 11.98 -8.64 -7.00
C THR A 71 12.71 -7.79 -8.01
N VAL A 72 14.01 -7.98 -8.10
CA VAL A 72 14.83 -7.34 -9.12
C VAL A 72 14.34 -7.81 -10.49
N GLY A 73 14.23 -6.88 -11.43
CA GLY A 73 13.76 -7.16 -12.79
C GLY A 73 14.64 -8.16 -13.55
N PRO A 74 14.43 -8.29 -14.87
CA PRO A 74 15.13 -9.29 -15.69
C PRO A 74 16.64 -9.03 -15.85
N ARG A 75 17.16 -7.92 -15.32
CA ARG A 75 18.58 -7.55 -15.34
C ARG A 75 19.03 -7.19 -13.93
N ALA A 76 20.33 -7.32 -13.68
CA ALA A 76 20.90 -6.88 -12.41
C ALA A 76 20.67 -5.37 -12.22
N ALA A 77 20.31 -4.96 -11.02
CA ALA A 77 19.97 -3.58 -10.70
C ALA A 77 21.04 -2.91 -9.85
N MET A 78 21.46 -1.70 -10.23
CA MET A 78 22.40 -0.89 -9.46
C MET A 78 21.73 -0.35 -8.19
N LEU A 79 22.46 -0.37 -7.07
CA LEU A 79 22.04 0.23 -5.81
C LEU A 79 22.59 1.64 -5.65
N TYR A 80 21.90 2.44 -4.85
CA TYR A 80 22.24 3.83 -4.55
C TYR A 80 22.35 4.05 -3.04
N THR A 81 23.18 5.01 -2.63
CA THR A 81 23.42 5.32 -1.22
C THR A 81 22.36 6.26 -0.63
N ASP A 82 21.60 6.92 -1.49
CA ASP A 82 20.53 7.85 -1.17
C ASP A 82 19.21 7.40 -1.81
N HIS A 83 18.10 7.74 -1.14
CA HIS A 83 16.76 7.49 -1.70
C HIS A 83 16.53 8.28 -2.99
N GLN A 84 17.34 9.34 -3.19
CA GLN A 84 17.25 10.19 -4.35
C GLN A 84 17.81 9.58 -5.65
N LEU A 85 18.43 8.39 -5.54
CA LEU A 85 19.13 7.71 -6.63
C LEU A 85 20.18 8.58 -7.31
N THR A 86 20.82 9.50 -6.57
CA THR A 86 21.82 10.43 -7.11
C THR A 86 23.25 9.92 -6.94
N LYS A 87 23.50 9.01 -5.98
CA LYS A 87 24.83 8.51 -5.62
C LYS A 87 24.87 7.00 -5.71
N ALA A 88 25.40 6.47 -6.81
CA ALA A 88 25.55 5.03 -7.01
C ALA A 88 26.43 4.40 -5.90
N ALA A 89 26.00 3.25 -5.38
CA ALA A 89 26.71 2.50 -4.34
C ALA A 89 27.77 1.54 -4.90
N ASN A 90 28.04 1.60 -6.21
CA ASN A 90 28.93 0.69 -6.95
C ASN A 90 28.72 -0.80 -6.62
N ARG A 91 27.44 -1.19 -6.45
CA ARG A 91 27.02 -2.53 -6.10
C ARG A 91 25.70 -2.83 -6.79
N THR A 92 25.54 -4.06 -7.26
CA THR A 92 24.31 -4.50 -7.93
C THR A 92 23.62 -5.62 -7.16
N LEU A 93 22.32 -5.75 -7.37
CA LEU A 93 21.54 -6.93 -7.00
C LEU A 93 21.30 -7.82 -8.23
N PRO A 94 21.42 -9.15 -8.13
CA PRO A 94 21.20 -10.05 -9.27
C PRO A 94 19.76 -10.00 -9.80
N ALA A 95 19.59 -10.21 -11.11
CA ALA A 95 18.29 -10.34 -11.74
C ALA A 95 17.42 -11.41 -11.06
N GLY A 96 16.12 -11.14 -10.88
CA GLY A 96 15.17 -12.07 -10.26
C GLY A 96 15.36 -12.31 -8.75
N SER A 97 16.38 -11.71 -8.11
CA SER A 97 16.57 -11.84 -6.67
C SER A 97 15.51 -11.06 -5.89
N GLN A 98 15.09 -11.61 -4.74
CA GLN A 98 14.08 -11.02 -3.88
C GLN A 98 14.71 -10.33 -2.68
N TRP A 99 14.26 -9.11 -2.38
CA TRP A 99 14.82 -8.27 -1.33
C TRP A 99 13.74 -7.63 -0.50
N ARG A 100 13.91 -7.70 0.82
CA ARG A 100 13.05 -6.97 1.74
C ARG A 100 13.41 -5.49 1.71
N TYR A 101 12.42 -4.63 1.50
CA TYR A 101 12.57 -3.20 1.73
C TYR A 101 11.96 -2.78 3.07
N THR A 102 12.43 -1.69 3.63
CA THR A 102 11.99 -1.17 4.96
C THR A 102 11.43 0.24 4.92
N VAL A 103 11.57 0.91 3.78
CA VAL A 103 11.12 2.27 3.47
C VAL A 103 10.99 2.38 1.95
N ARG A 104 10.05 3.20 1.46
CA ARG A 104 9.96 3.62 0.05
C ARG A 104 10.41 5.07 -0.08
N GLY A 105 11.15 5.36 -1.15
CA GLY A 105 11.30 6.71 -1.65
C GLY A 105 10.03 7.06 -2.41
N ILE A 106 9.38 8.14 -1.99
CA ILE A 106 8.13 8.60 -2.57
C ILE A 106 8.28 10.00 -3.15
N GLN A 107 7.53 10.24 -4.21
CA GLN A 107 7.34 11.54 -4.80
C GLN A 107 5.86 11.90 -4.65
N ASN A 108 5.57 12.95 -3.89
CA ASN A 108 4.23 13.49 -3.77
C ASN A 108 3.99 14.53 -4.87
N TYR A 109 2.80 14.49 -5.46
CA TYR A 109 2.35 15.44 -6.46
C TYR A 109 1.27 16.35 -5.87
N SER A 110 1.11 17.56 -6.39
CA SER A 110 0.11 18.50 -5.87
C SER A 110 -1.35 18.08 -6.10
N ASP A 111 -1.59 17.05 -6.92
CA ASP A 111 -2.91 16.40 -7.07
C ASP A 111 -3.20 15.38 -5.94
N GLY A 112 -2.28 15.22 -4.98
CA GLY A 112 -2.38 14.26 -3.88
C GLY A 112 -1.96 12.84 -4.24
N SER A 113 -1.56 12.59 -5.49
CA SER A 113 -1.02 11.29 -5.89
C SER A 113 0.43 11.12 -5.41
N THR A 114 0.83 9.86 -5.20
CA THR A 114 2.19 9.49 -4.80
C THR A 114 2.78 8.49 -5.79
N LYS A 115 4.02 8.73 -6.23
CA LYS A 115 4.81 7.76 -6.99
C LYS A 115 5.92 7.21 -6.14
N VAL A 116 5.98 5.88 -6.05
CA VAL A 116 7.16 5.17 -5.51
C VAL A 116 8.23 5.14 -6.57
N TRP A 117 9.46 5.43 -6.17
CA TRP A 117 10.57 5.53 -7.11
C TRP A 117 11.84 4.84 -6.62
N SER A 118 11.94 4.53 -5.32
CA SER A 118 13.02 3.70 -4.77
C SER A 118 12.56 2.89 -3.55
N TYR A 119 13.31 1.84 -3.23
CA TYR A 119 13.07 0.94 -2.10
C TYR A 119 14.35 0.78 -1.28
N ARG A 120 14.29 1.01 0.04
CA ARG A 120 15.45 0.80 0.92
C ARG A 120 15.61 -0.67 1.29
N VAL A 121 16.52 -1.35 0.61
CA VAL A 121 16.79 -2.79 0.74
C VAL A 121 17.96 -3.13 1.68
N GLY A 122 18.62 -2.12 2.23
CA GLY A 122 19.68 -2.27 3.24
C GLY A 122 20.03 -0.93 3.89
N THR A 123 20.99 -0.95 4.81
CA THR A 123 21.46 0.28 5.47
C THR A 123 22.04 1.24 4.42
N ASN A 124 21.29 2.30 4.14
CA ASN A 124 21.60 3.30 3.11
C ASN A 124 21.84 2.67 1.75
N LEU A 125 21.05 1.64 1.41
CA LEU A 125 21.07 1.00 0.11
C LEU A 125 19.67 1.03 -0.49
N TRP A 126 19.55 1.67 -1.64
CA TRP A 126 18.30 1.96 -2.31
C TRP A 126 18.28 1.31 -3.69
N LEU A 127 17.21 0.55 -3.96
CA LEU A 127 16.92 -0.08 -5.24
C LEU A 127 15.95 0.81 -6.02
N PRO A 128 16.22 1.17 -7.29
CA PRO A 128 15.26 1.89 -8.12
C PRO A 128 13.98 1.10 -8.34
N ALA A 129 12.82 1.75 -8.19
CA ALA A 129 11.54 1.10 -8.42
C ALA A 129 11.33 0.68 -9.88
N SER A 130 11.96 1.40 -10.83
CA SER A 130 11.94 1.06 -12.26
C SER A 130 12.66 -0.24 -12.61
N GLU A 131 13.59 -0.69 -11.74
CA GLU A 131 14.40 -1.90 -11.93
C GLU A 131 13.89 -3.08 -11.10
N SER A 132 12.67 -2.96 -10.59
CA SER A 132 12.07 -3.95 -9.71
C SER A 132 10.58 -4.10 -9.96
N SER A 133 10.07 -5.30 -9.76
CA SER A 133 8.65 -5.54 -9.62
C SER A 133 8.33 -5.92 -8.18
N VAL A 134 7.22 -5.43 -7.68
CA VAL A 134 6.69 -5.91 -6.40
C VAL A 134 5.99 -7.23 -6.69
N LEU A 135 6.55 -8.35 -6.21
CA LEU A 135 5.82 -9.62 -6.21
C LEU A 135 4.74 -9.51 -5.13
N SER A 136 3.48 -9.66 -5.54
CA SER A 136 2.29 -9.68 -4.70
C SER A 136 2.13 -8.50 -3.74
N TYR A 137 1.24 -7.60 -4.14
CA TYR A 137 0.53 -6.64 -3.30
C TYR A 137 -0.07 -7.30 -2.04
N GLN A 138 0.53 -7.02 -0.89
CA GLN A 138 -0.19 -6.44 0.26
C GLN A 138 0.73 -5.32 0.76
N PRO A 139 0.65 -4.10 0.21
CA PRO A 139 1.16 -2.92 0.90
C PRO A 139 0.47 -2.91 2.27
N GLY A 140 1.26 -3.38 3.21
CA GLY A 140 0.92 -3.42 4.60
C GLY A 140 1.70 -2.29 5.24
N PHE A 141 1.08 -1.18 5.64
CA PHE A 141 1.74 -0.33 6.62
C PHE A 141 1.99 -1.20 7.86
N SER A 142 3.22 -1.20 8.41
CA SER A 142 3.35 -1.60 9.81
C SER A 142 3.23 -0.38 10.68
N ILE A 143 2.53 -0.49 11.80
CA ILE A 143 2.76 0.44 12.89
C ILE A 143 3.66 -0.25 13.88
N TYR A 144 4.82 0.37 14.13
CA TYR A 144 5.61 0.01 15.30
C TYR A 144 4.82 0.38 16.54
N HIS A 145 4.40 -0.65 17.26
CA HIS A 145 3.70 -0.50 18.51
C HIS A 145 3.98 -1.74 19.34
N HIS A 146 4.16 -1.54 20.64
CA HIS A 146 4.51 -2.59 21.57
C HIS A 146 3.36 -2.78 22.55
N ASP A 147 2.44 -3.67 22.20
CA ASP A 147 1.38 -4.08 23.10
C ASP A 147 1.21 -5.61 23.06
N ILE A 148 0.26 -6.12 23.82
CA ILE A 148 0.01 -7.54 23.99
C ILE A 148 -1.26 -7.92 23.25
N VAL A 149 -1.17 -8.96 22.43
CA VAL A 149 -2.34 -9.64 21.87
C VAL A 149 -2.55 -10.97 22.58
N GLN A 150 -3.81 -11.32 22.80
CA GLN A 150 -4.21 -12.62 23.30
C GLN A 150 -4.78 -13.45 22.14
N VAL A 151 -4.34 -14.71 22.05
CA VAL A 151 -4.81 -15.65 21.06
C VAL A 151 -6.23 -16.11 21.41
N LEU A 152 -7.14 -16.02 20.44
CA LEU A 152 -8.55 -16.40 20.59
C LEU A 152 -8.73 -17.93 20.65
N LYS A 153 -9.97 -18.36 20.91
CA LYS A 153 -10.35 -19.77 20.90
C LYS A 153 -10.01 -20.39 19.55
N GLY A 154 -9.39 -21.57 19.57
CA GLY A 154 -8.95 -22.26 18.37
C GLY A 154 -7.46 -22.09 18.04
N GLY A 155 -6.74 -21.18 18.73
CA GLY A 155 -5.30 -20.95 18.53
C GLY A 155 -5.00 -20.12 17.28
N ALA A 156 -3.75 -19.67 17.11
CA ALA A 156 -3.33 -18.86 15.96
C ALA A 156 -2.21 -19.56 15.18
N PRO A 157 -2.40 -19.86 13.88
CA PRO A 157 -1.31 -20.28 13.01
C PRO A 157 -0.23 -19.20 12.96
N VAL A 158 1.03 -19.63 12.99
CA VAL A 158 2.18 -18.74 12.82
C VAL A 158 2.59 -18.74 11.35
N TYR A 159 2.81 -17.56 10.80
CA TYR A 159 3.24 -17.34 9.42
C TYR A 159 4.67 -16.83 9.40
N SER A 160 5.43 -17.22 8.37
CA SER A 160 6.80 -16.75 8.14
C SER A 160 6.87 -15.46 7.33
N ASP A 161 5.75 -15.01 6.77
CA ASP A 161 5.66 -13.83 5.94
C ASP A 161 4.55 -12.87 6.40
N ILE A 162 4.73 -11.61 6.02
CA ILE A 162 3.82 -10.50 6.36
C ILE A 162 2.47 -10.57 5.62
N ALA A 163 2.37 -11.33 4.53
CA ALA A 163 1.11 -11.50 3.78
C ALA A 163 0.24 -12.61 4.39
N LEU A 164 0.74 -13.33 5.40
CA LEU A 164 0.09 -14.45 6.06
C LEU A 164 -0.28 -15.58 5.07
N GLN A 165 0.61 -15.87 4.11
CA GLN A 165 0.37 -16.89 3.09
C GLN A 165 1.11 -18.21 3.38
N HIS A 166 2.26 -18.15 4.04
CA HIS A 166 3.11 -19.30 4.33
C HIS A 166 3.10 -19.58 5.82
N THR A 167 2.37 -20.61 6.22
CA THR A 167 2.37 -21.08 7.61
C THR A 167 3.70 -21.77 7.93
N THR A 168 4.19 -21.65 9.16
CA THR A 168 5.37 -22.39 9.64
C THR A 168 5.03 -23.80 10.15
N GLY A 169 3.75 -24.18 10.15
CA GLY A 169 3.24 -25.37 10.85
C GLY A 169 3.11 -25.21 12.37
N ARG A 170 3.71 -24.16 12.97
CA ARG A 170 3.54 -23.83 14.39
C ARG A 170 2.20 -23.15 14.62
N LYS A 171 1.60 -23.41 15.78
CA LYS A 171 0.36 -22.80 16.24
C LYS A 171 0.49 -22.30 17.66
N LEU A 172 0.14 -21.03 17.90
CA LEU A 172 0.10 -20.46 19.24
C LEU A 172 -1.14 -20.97 19.99
N PRO A 173 -1.01 -21.39 21.26
CA PRO A 173 -2.14 -21.90 22.04
C PRO A 173 -3.22 -20.85 22.28
N ALA A 174 -4.49 -21.28 22.31
CA ALA A 174 -5.60 -20.42 22.71
C ALA A 174 -5.37 -19.87 24.13
N GLY A 175 -5.67 -18.59 24.34
CA GLY A 175 -5.47 -17.89 25.61
C GLY A 175 -4.04 -17.43 25.90
N SER A 176 -3.05 -17.87 25.11
CA SER A 176 -1.68 -17.37 25.25
C SER A 176 -1.59 -15.89 24.86
N GLN A 177 -0.70 -15.16 25.54
CA GLN A 177 -0.48 -13.73 25.33
C GLN A 177 0.90 -13.49 24.74
N TRP A 178 0.98 -12.62 23.73
CA TRP A 178 2.20 -12.35 22.98
C TRP A 178 2.36 -10.85 22.81
N GLN A 179 3.55 -10.36 23.14
CA GLN A 179 3.93 -9.01 22.75
C GLN A 179 4.13 -8.99 21.24
N PHE A 180 3.59 -7.99 20.57
CA PHE A 180 3.91 -7.71 19.19
C PHE A 180 4.84 -6.50 19.07
N GLY A 181 5.71 -6.51 18.06
CA GLY A 181 6.55 -5.35 17.72
C GLY A 181 5.97 -4.50 16.57
N ARG A 182 5.09 -5.10 15.77
CA ARG A 182 4.41 -4.46 14.65
C ARG A 182 2.98 -4.96 14.50
N ALA A 183 2.09 -4.06 14.14
CA ALA A 183 0.77 -4.38 13.62
C ALA A 183 0.79 -4.26 12.10
N LEU A 184 0.12 -5.15 11.37
CA LEU A 184 0.10 -5.23 9.90
C LEU A 184 -1.21 -4.67 9.36
N ILE A 185 -1.16 -3.69 8.48
CA ILE A 185 -2.32 -2.90 8.07
C ILE A 185 -2.37 -2.79 6.56
N ASN A 186 -3.44 -3.24 5.91
CA ASN A 186 -3.54 -3.15 4.44
C ASN A 186 -3.68 -1.69 3.95
N ASP A 187 -3.66 -1.49 2.63
CA ASP A 187 -3.87 -0.17 2.00
C ASP A 187 -5.18 0.53 2.40
N GLY A 188 -6.21 -0.24 2.78
CA GLY A 188 -7.46 0.30 3.29
C GLY A 188 -7.39 0.77 4.74
N GLY A 189 -6.23 0.74 5.39
CA GLY A 189 -6.06 1.07 6.80
C GLY A 189 -6.60 -0.02 7.74
N GLN A 190 -6.90 -1.22 7.24
CA GLN A 190 -7.45 -2.30 8.05
C GLN A 190 -6.33 -3.16 8.64
N LEU A 191 -6.38 -3.35 9.95
CA LEU A 191 -5.50 -4.24 10.69
C LEU A 191 -5.80 -5.70 10.35
N TYR A 192 -4.82 -6.43 9.83
CA TYR A 192 -4.98 -7.82 9.43
C TYR A 192 -4.00 -8.78 10.13
N GLY A 193 -2.96 -8.30 10.80
CA GLY A 193 -2.04 -9.16 11.54
C GLY A 193 -1.12 -8.46 12.53
N TYR A 194 -0.30 -9.26 13.20
CA TYR A 194 0.69 -8.80 14.18
C TYR A 194 2.00 -9.58 14.02
N GLN A 195 3.13 -8.92 14.21
CA GLN A 195 4.45 -9.53 14.31
C GLN A 195 4.74 -9.88 15.77
N VAL A 196 4.73 -11.18 16.10
CA VAL A 196 4.93 -11.71 17.45
C VAL A 196 6.34 -12.29 17.68
N GLY A 197 7.17 -12.29 16.64
CA GLY A 197 8.57 -12.71 16.68
C GLY A 197 9.35 -12.16 15.48
N GLY A 198 10.64 -12.50 15.36
CA GLY A 198 11.54 -11.91 14.35
C GLY A 198 11.01 -11.97 12.92
N ASN A 199 10.52 -13.14 12.48
CA ASN A 199 9.79 -13.34 11.23
C ASN A 199 8.56 -14.22 11.49
N GLU A 200 7.88 -13.99 12.61
CA GLU A 200 6.71 -14.76 13.02
C GLU A 200 5.51 -13.82 13.13
N PHE A 201 4.47 -14.14 12.37
CA PHE A 201 3.27 -13.32 12.25
C PHE A 201 2.02 -14.13 12.57
N VAL A 202 1.00 -13.47 13.08
CA VAL A 202 -0.32 -14.05 13.35
C VAL A 202 -1.42 -13.14 12.80
N ALA A 203 -2.52 -13.73 12.35
CA ALA A 203 -3.67 -12.98 11.86
C ALA A 203 -4.40 -12.24 12.99
N ALA A 204 -4.83 -11.01 12.72
CA ALA A 204 -5.60 -10.21 13.66
C ALA A 204 -6.95 -10.87 13.98
N SER A 205 -7.56 -11.57 13.04
CA SER A 205 -8.80 -12.34 13.23
C SER A 205 -8.70 -13.48 14.25
N ASN A 206 -7.49 -13.94 14.57
CA ASN A 206 -7.24 -15.00 15.56
C ASN A 206 -6.78 -14.44 16.91
N THR A 207 -6.81 -13.12 17.09
CA THR A 207 -6.28 -12.45 18.27
C THR A 207 -7.18 -11.31 18.72
N THR A 208 -6.96 -10.83 19.93
CA THR A 208 -7.56 -9.59 20.44
C THR A 208 -6.53 -8.81 21.25
N LEU A 209 -6.63 -7.48 21.25
CA LEU A 209 -5.77 -6.63 22.07
C LEU A 209 -6.09 -6.83 23.55
N VAL A 210 -5.05 -7.09 24.35
CA VAL A 210 -5.18 -7.16 25.80
C VAL A 210 -5.37 -5.75 26.34
N GLN A 211 -6.52 -5.53 26.98
CA GLN A 211 -6.82 -4.25 27.61
C GLN A 211 -6.01 -4.12 28.89
N ARG A 212 -5.21 -3.06 28.99
CA ARG A 212 -4.36 -2.79 30.15
C ARG A 212 -4.55 -1.38 30.66
N ARG A 213 -4.44 -1.24 31.98
CA ARG A 213 -4.39 0.06 32.61
C ARG A 213 -2.99 0.64 32.51
N GLY A 214 -2.91 1.96 32.45
CA GLY A 214 -1.65 2.65 32.31
C GLY A 214 -1.78 4.16 32.43
N ILE A 215 -0.64 4.83 32.26
CA ILE A 215 -0.54 6.27 32.20
C ILE A 215 -0.04 6.65 30.81
N PHE A 216 -0.82 7.45 30.09
CA PHE A 216 -0.39 8.11 28.87
C PHE A 216 0.13 9.50 29.20
N THR A 217 1.34 9.82 28.77
CA THR A 217 1.95 11.14 28.90
C THR A 217 1.96 11.79 27.53
N VAL A 218 1.25 12.90 27.38
CA VAL A 218 1.24 13.67 26.13
C VAL A 218 2.64 14.23 25.87
N GLY A 219 3.09 14.20 24.62
CA GLY A 219 4.37 14.79 24.21
C GLY A 219 4.45 16.30 24.45
N HIS A 220 5.47 16.95 23.90
CA HIS A 220 5.68 18.39 24.10
C HIS A 220 4.58 19.27 23.47
N ALA A 221 4.00 18.82 22.35
CA ALA A 221 2.88 19.49 21.71
C ALA A 221 1.55 19.01 22.29
N SER A 222 0.53 19.88 22.24
CA SER A 222 -0.83 19.50 22.60
C SER A 222 -1.38 18.44 21.64
N ALA A 223 -2.17 17.50 22.16
CA ALA A 223 -2.72 16.39 21.38
C ALA A 223 -4.25 16.47 21.28
N PHE A 224 -4.79 16.24 20.08
CA PHE A 224 -6.23 16.16 19.87
C PHE A 224 -6.80 14.87 20.45
N THR A 225 -7.98 14.98 21.06
CA THR A 225 -8.79 13.81 21.42
C THR A 225 -9.82 13.47 20.35
N ILE A 226 -10.07 12.18 20.18
CA ILE A 226 -11.02 11.62 19.22
C ILE A 226 -12.17 10.93 19.95
N ASN A 227 -13.38 11.07 19.43
CA ASN A 227 -14.57 10.28 19.81
C ASN A 227 -15.28 9.82 18.53
N SER A 228 -15.64 8.53 18.46
CA SER A 228 -16.30 7.92 17.30
C SER A 228 -15.67 8.31 15.95
N GLY A 229 -14.34 8.45 15.93
CA GLY A 229 -13.59 8.81 14.74
C GLY A 229 -13.59 10.28 14.32
N ARG A 230 -14.14 11.17 15.14
CA ARG A 230 -14.06 12.63 14.94
C ARG A 230 -13.19 13.28 16.01
N VAL A 231 -12.41 14.27 15.60
CA VAL A 231 -11.72 15.16 16.53
C VAL A 231 -12.78 15.95 17.30
N VAL A 232 -12.81 15.82 18.63
CA VAL A 232 -13.78 16.51 19.50
C VAL A 232 -13.23 17.86 20.01
N GLY A 233 -12.08 18.30 19.48
CA GLY A 233 -11.54 19.64 19.71
C GLY A 233 -10.89 19.88 21.07
N ARG A 234 -11.07 18.99 22.07
CA ARG A 234 -10.32 19.10 23.33
C ARG A 234 -8.87 18.71 23.07
N GLN A 235 -7.98 19.69 23.16
CA GLN A 235 -6.55 19.45 23.15
C GLN A 235 -6.07 19.15 24.57
N LEU A 236 -5.36 18.03 24.73
CA LEU A 236 -4.66 17.72 25.97
C LEU A 236 -3.34 18.49 25.96
N ALA A 237 -3.04 19.20 27.04
CA ALA A 237 -1.81 19.98 27.15
C ALA A 237 -0.56 19.08 27.06
N GLY A 238 0.51 19.60 26.47
CA GLY A 238 1.79 18.89 26.41
C GLY A 238 2.30 18.55 27.82
N GLY A 239 2.86 17.36 28.01
CA GLY A 239 3.33 16.86 29.30
C GLY A 239 2.24 16.44 30.29
N SER A 240 0.95 16.61 29.97
CA SER A 240 -0.13 16.14 30.83
C SER A 240 -0.19 14.61 30.88
N ARG A 241 -0.65 14.05 32.02
CA ARG A 241 -0.68 12.61 32.29
C ARG A 241 -2.12 12.15 32.49
N TRP A 242 -2.49 11.07 31.80
CA TRP A 242 -3.86 10.57 31.76
C TRP A 242 -3.90 9.09 32.09
N GLN A 243 -4.81 8.71 32.97
CA GLN A 243 -5.11 7.30 33.20
C GLN A 243 -5.78 6.72 31.95
N THR A 244 -5.31 5.55 31.55
CA THR A 244 -5.88 4.80 30.43
C THR A 244 -6.33 3.44 30.90
N ASN A 245 -7.41 2.93 30.32
CA ASN A 245 -7.97 1.61 30.64
C ASN A 245 -8.21 0.73 29.41
N ARG A 246 -8.15 1.30 28.20
CA ARG A 246 -8.37 0.59 26.94
C ARG A 246 -7.41 1.04 25.86
N ILE A 247 -7.10 0.10 24.98
CA ILE A 247 -6.43 0.32 23.71
C ILE A 247 -7.33 -0.18 22.58
N VAL A 248 -7.46 0.64 21.53
CA VAL A 248 -8.22 0.31 20.34
C VAL A 248 -7.40 0.61 19.09
N TYR A 249 -7.59 -0.20 18.05
CA TYR A 249 -7.15 0.14 16.71
C TYR A 249 -8.31 0.79 15.96
N MET A 250 -8.11 2.00 15.46
CA MET A 250 -9.10 2.74 14.66
C MET A 250 -8.38 3.74 13.75
N HIS A 251 -8.98 4.13 12.62
CA HIS A 251 -8.43 5.16 11.72
C HIS A 251 -6.95 4.96 11.35
N GLY A 252 -6.53 3.73 11.08
CA GLY A 252 -5.14 3.48 10.70
C GLY A 252 -4.13 3.62 11.86
N GLY A 253 -4.55 3.55 13.12
CA GLY A 253 -3.66 3.76 14.26
C GLY A 253 -4.15 3.14 15.58
N PHE A 254 -3.25 3.05 16.55
CA PHE A 254 -3.61 2.68 17.92
C PHE A 254 -3.95 3.91 18.75
N TYR A 255 -4.93 3.76 19.62
CA TYR A 255 -5.44 4.83 20.47
C TYR A 255 -5.68 4.32 21.89
N TYR A 256 -5.34 5.15 22.87
CA TYR A 256 -5.62 4.89 24.27
C TYR A 256 -6.84 5.68 24.74
N GLN A 257 -7.72 5.03 25.48
CA GLN A 257 -8.87 5.70 26.09
C GLN A 257 -8.40 6.50 27.31
N VAL A 258 -8.67 7.82 27.33
CA VAL A 258 -8.31 8.75 28.42
C VAL A 258 -9.51 9.25 29.22
N ALA A 259 -10.71 9.11 28.66
CA ALA A 259 -12.00 9.32 29.35
C ALA A 259 -13.10 8.51 28.62
N THR A 260 -14.33 8.53 29.14
CA THR A 260 -15.49 7.92 28.46
C THR A 260 -15.58 8.43 27.03
N ASP A 261 -15.53 7.49 26.08
CA ASP A 261 -15.53 7.73 24.62
C ASP A 261 -14.48 8.73 24.11
N LEU A 262 -13.42 8.97 24.87
CA LEU A 262 -12.37 9.92 24.52
C LEU A 262 -11.03 9.22 24.40
N TYR A 263 -10.42 9.35 23.23
CA TYR A 263 -9.23 8.61 22.85
C TYR A 263 -8.11 9.53 22.40
N ILE A 264 -6.87 9.15 22.69
CA ILE A 264 -5.66 9.83 22.20
C ILE A 264 -4.82 8.86 21.35
N GLY A 265 -4.30 9.36 20.23
CA GLY A 265 -3.45 8.55 19.35
C GLY A 265 -2.16 8.15 20.05
N ALA A 266 -1.75 6.89 19.93
CA ALA A 266 -0.55 6.34 20.55
C ALA A 266 0.73 7.10 20.12
N ILE A 267 0.73 7.68 18.92
CA ILE A 267 1.84 8.50 18.39
C ILE A 267 1.98 9.87 19.07
N ALA A 268 0.98 10.32 19.84
CA ALA A 268 0.95 11.65 20.43
C ALA A 268 1.76 11.78 21.74
N GLY A 269 2.40 10.71 22.19
CA GLY A 269 3.05 10.67 23.48
C GLY A 269 3.62 9.29 23.82
N THR A 270 3.83 9.07 25.11
CA THR A 270 4.36 7.80 25.64
C THR A 270 3.35 7.14 26.56
N TRP A 271 3.29 5.81 26.53
CA TRP A 271 2.42 5.03 27.40
C TRP A 271 3.25 4.15 28.34
N THR A 272 2.85 4.08 29.60
CA THR A 272 3.47 3.22 30.60
C THR A 272 2.40 2.36 31.28
N PRO A 273 2.54 1.02 31.29
CA PRO A 273 1.58 0.15 31.98
C PRO A 273 1.58 0.43 33.48
N SER A 274 0.39 0.45 34.09
CA SER A 274 0.28 0.41 35.55
C SER A 274 0.53 -1.01 36.04
N LYS A 275 1.20 -1.15 37.19
CA LYS A 275 1.36 -2.44 37.86
C LYS A 275 0.01 -3.03 38.28
#